data_AF-A0A9E2CPW1-F1
#
_entry.id   AF-A0A9E2CPW1-F1
#
_cell.length_a   1.000
_cell.length_b   1.000
_cell.length_c   1.000
_cell.angle_alpha   90.00
_cell.angle_beta   90.00
_cell.angle_gamma   90.00
#
_symmetry.space_group_name_H-M   'P 1'
#
loop_
_entity.id
_entity.type
_entity.pdbx_description
1 polymer ?
#
loop_
_entity_poly.entity_id
_entity_poly.type
_entity_poly.pdbx_seq_one_letter_code
_entity_poly.pdbx_strand_id
1 'polypeptide(L)' 'DLWAWTQADWHARTEGMALRRAGWSGWRRNLAVALGNAPFSEQVLSALEQGREGADALVAEHIDWAMDEQRQKGQSRAAT' A
#
# COMPACT_ATOMS: atom_id res chain seq x y z
N ASP A 1 -7.55 7.31 1.86
CA ASP A 1 -8.57 7.27 0.78
C ASP A 1 -8.27 6.25 -0.31
N LEU A 2 -7.18 6.37 -1.08
CA LEU A 2 -6.91 5.43 -2.19
C LEU A 2 -6.71 3.97 -1.72
N TRP A 3 -5.95 3.76 -0.65
CA TRP A 3 -5.69 2.41 -0.14
C TRP A 3 -6.95 1.62 0.24
N ALA A 4 -8.03 2.32 0.62
CA ALA A 4 -9.29 1.72 1.04
C ALA A 4 -10.22 1.37 -0.14
N TRP A 5 -9.85 1.69 -1.38
CA TRP A 5 -10.67 1.31 -2.53
C TRP A 5 -10.75 -0.20 -2.64
N THR A 6 -11.92 -0.67 -3.06
CA THR A 6 -12.09 -2.04 -3.51
C THR A 6 -11.66 -2.17 -4.98
N GLN A 7 -11.55 -3.41 -5.47
CA GLN A 7 -11.33 -3.66 -6.89
C GLN A 7 -12.47 -3.07 -7.75
N ALA A 8 -13.71 -3.07 -7.23
CA ALA A 8 -14.86 -2.47 -7.90
C ALA A 8 -14.73 -0.94 -7.98
N ASP A 9 -14.34 -0.29 -6.88
CA ASP A 9 -14.09 1.17 -6.87
C ASP A 9 -13.00 1.54 -7.88
N TRP A 10 -11.89 0.81 -7.87
CA TRP A 10 -10.82 1.02 -8.83
C TRP A 10 -11.30 0.81 -10.26
N HIS A 11 -12.14 -0.20 -10.50
CA HIS A 11 -12.68 -0.43 -11.83
C HIS A 11 -13.53 0.75 -12.31
N ALA A 12 -14.50 1.17 -11.51
CA ALA A 12 -15.41 2.27 -11.85
C ALA A 12 -14.69 3.61 -12.01
N ARG A 13 -13.68 3.87 -11.17
CA ARG A 13 -12.98 5.16 -11.14
C ARG A 13 -11.82 5.28 -12.13
N THR A 14 -11.37 4.16 -12.72
CA THR A 14 -10.21 4.15 -13.64
C THR A 14 -10.55 3.73 -15.07
N GLU A 15 -11.84 3.60 -15.39
CA GLU A 15 -12.29 3.27 -16.74
C GLU A 15 -11.73 4.27 -17.78
N GLY A 16 -11.19 3.74 -18.88
CA GLY A 16 -10.57 4.55 -19.94
C GLY A 16 -9.19 5.16 -19.60
N MET A 17 -8.68 5.02 -18.37
CA MET A 17 -7.39 5.58 -17.98
C MET A 17 -6.21 4.68 -18.35
N ALA A 18 -5.06 5.28 -18.66
CA ALA A 18 -3.80 4.56 -18.92
C ALA A 18 -3.35 3.66 -17.75
N LEU A 19 -3.77 3.98 -16.52
CA LEU A 19 -3.51 3.20 -15.31
C LEU A 19 -4.01 1.75 -15.40
N ARG A 20 -5.02 1.47 -16.23
CA ARG A 20 -5.58 0.12 -16.44
C ARG A 20 -4.55 -0.90 -16.89
N ARG A 21 -3.45 -0.48 -17.52
CA ARG A 21 -2.35 -1.36 -17.93
C ARG A 21 -1.64 -2.04 -16.75
N ALA A 22 -1.61 -1.41 -15.57
CA ALA A 22 -1.00 -2.00 -14.38
C ALA A 22 -1.88 -3.08 -13.74
N GLY A 23 -3.19 -3.07 -14.01
CA GLY A 23 -4.16 -3.92 -13.34
C GLY A 23 -4.35 -3.56 -11.86
N TRP A 24 -5.30 -4.26 -11.23
CA TRP A 24 -5.65 -4.07 -9.81
C TRP A 24 -4.46 -4.35 -8.88
N SER A 25 -3.82 -5.52 -9.02
CA SER A 25 -2.68 -5.92 -8.19
C SER A 25 -1.48 -4.99 -8.39
N GLY A 26 -1.16 -4.60 -9.62
CA GLY A 26 -0.06 -3.66 -9.89
C GLY A 26 -0.33 -2.26 -9.32
N TRP A 27 -1.59 -1.82 -9.32
CA TRP A 27 -1.97 -0.57 -8.66
C TRP A 27 -1.85 -0.65 -7.13
N ARG A 28 -2.36 -1.72 -6.50
CA ARG A 28 -2.18 -1.94 -5.06
C ARG A 28 -0.71 -2.02 -4.67
N ARG A 29 0.11 -2.73 -5.47
CA ARG A 29 1.57 -2.79 -5.29
C ARG A 29 2.20 -1.41 -5.32
N ASN A 30 1.80 -0.53 -6.25
CA ASN A 30 2.29 0.86 -6.28
C ASN A 30 1.93 1.63 -5.01
N LEU A 31 0.71 1.46 -4.51
CA LEU A 31 0.28 2.13 -3.28
C LEU A 31 1.06 1.61 -2.06
N ALA A 32 1.29 0.30 -1.94
CA ALA A 32 2.09 -0.26 -0.86
C ALA A 32 3.50 0.34 -0.86
N VAL A 33 4.13 0.44 -2.04
CA VAL A 33 5.44 1.08 -2.19
C VAL A 33 5.41 2.56 -1.77
N ALA A 34 4.39 3.31 -2.19
CA ALA A 34 4.24 4.72 -1.82
C ALA A 34 4.06 4.90 -0.30
N LEU A 35 3.30 4.01 0.35
CA LEU A 35 3.09 4.00 1.80
C LEU A 35 4.38 3.66 2.56
N GLY A 36 5.18 2.68 2.09
CA GLY A 36 6.48 2.36 2.67
C GLY A 36 7.47 3.53 2.58
N ASN A 37 7.45 4.28 1.47
CA ASN A 37 8.29 5.46 1.27
C ASN A 37 7.86 6.71 2.06
N ALA A 38 6.63 6.76 2.55
CA ALA A 38 6.13 7.90 3.31
C ALA A 38 6.88 8.05 4.66
N PRO A 39 6.86 9.25 5.28
CA PRO A 39 7.29 9.40 6.67
C PRO A 39 6.56 8.44 7.61
N PHE A 40 7.17 8.16 8.77
CA PHE A 40 6.58 7.24 9.75
C PHE A 40 5.16 7.67 10.15
N SER A 41 4.23 6.72 10.13
CA SER A 41 2.86 6.89 10.60
C SER A 41 2.27 5.55 11.07
N GLU A 42 1.77 5.51 12.31
CA GLU A 42 1.04 4.34 12.84
C GLU A 42 -0.22 4.02 12.02
N GLN A 43 -0.85 5.05 11.44
CA GLN A 43 -2.03 4.87 10.59
C GLN A 43 -1.66 4.13 9.30
N VAL A 44 -0.46 4.36 8.76
CA VAL A 44 0.04 3.63 7.58
C VAL A 44 0.30 2.17 7.93
N LEU A 45 0.91 1.89 9.08
CA LEU A 45 1.11 0.51 9.55
C LEU A 45 -0.22 -0.24 9.69
N SER A 46 -1.20 0.36 10.37
CA SER A 46 -2.52 -0.27 10.56
C SER A 46 -3.23 -0.52 9.22
N ALA A 47 -3.14 0.44 8.29
CA ALA A 47 -3.71 0.28 6.95
C ALA A 47 -3.02 -0.84 6.15
N LEU A 48 -1.70 -0.95 6.23
CA LEU A 48 -0.93 -2.01 5.57
C LEU A 48 -1.26 -3.39 6.17
N GLU A 49 -1.35 -3.50 7.49
CA GLU A 49 -1.74 -4.74 8.19
C GLU A 49 -3.12 -5.24 7.74
N GLN A 50 -4.12 -4.34 7.73
CA GLN A 50 -5.47 -4.67 7.25
C GLN A 50 -5.45 -5.03 5.77
N GLY A 51 -4.67 -4.30 4.95
CA GLY A 51 -4.57 -4.53 3.52
C GLY A 51 -3.87 -5.85 3.15
N ARG A 52 -3.12 -6.45 4.07
CA ARG A 52 -2.41 -7.70 3.85
C ARG A 52 -3.37 -8.89 3.77
N GLU A 53 -4.46 -8.85 4.52
CA GLU A 53 -5.46 -9.90 4.54
C GLU A 53 -6.12 -10.04 3.15
N GLY A 54 -6.11 -11.24 2.59
CA GLY A 54 -6.66 -11.51 1.25
C GLY A 54 -5.91 -10.87 0.09
N ALA A 55 -4.72 -10.31 0.31
CA ALA A 55 -3.85 -9.85 -0.77
C ALA A 55 -3.27 -11.04 -1.55
N ASP A 56 -3.10 -10.88 -2.86
CA ASP A 56 -2.30 -11.82 -3.65
C ASP A 56 -0.81 -11.74 -3.29
N ALA A 57 -0.02 -12.72 -3.73
CA ALA A 57 1.39 -12.83 -3.38
C ALA A 57 2.20 -11.57 -3.72
N LEU A 58 1.94 -10.95 -4.88
CA LEU A 58 2.66 -9.75 -5.30
C LEU A 58 2.38 -8.58 -4.35
N VAL A 59 1.11 -8.35 -4.01
CA VAL A 59 0.73 -7.26 -3.12
C VAL A 59 1.17 -7.53 -1.68
N ALA A 60 1.05 -8.78 -1.21
CA ALA A 60 1.47 -9.17 0.14
C ALA A 60 2.96 -8.94 0.38
N GLU A 61 3.82 -9.33 -0.56
CA GLU A 61 5.27 -9.10 -0.49
C GLU A 61 5.61 -7.60 -0.33
N HIS A 62 4.93 -6.74 -1.09
CA HIS A 62 5.18 -5.30 -1.04
C HIS A 62 4.58 -4.63 0.20
N ILE A 63 3.50 -5.19 0.76
CA ILE A 63 2.96 -4.76 2.05
C ILE A 63 3.95 -5.07 3.17
N ASP A 64 4.51 -6.28 3.18
CA ASP A 64 5.50 -6.69 4.19
C ASP A 64 6.72 -5.78 4.16
N TRP A 65 7.27 -5.52 2.96
CA TRP A 65 8.36 -4.55 2.79
C TRP A 65 7.97 -3.16 3.31
N ALA A 66 6.78 -2.66 2.97
CA ALA A 66 6.33 -1.33 3.38
C ALA A 66 6.15 -1.20 4.91
N MET A 67 5.72 -2.28 5.58
CA MET A 67 5.61 -2.32 7.04
C MET A 67 6.98 -2.27 7.71
N ASP A 68 7.97 -2.99 7.19
CA ASP A 68 9.33 -2.97 7.72
C ASP A 68 9.98 -1.59 7.55
N GLU A 69 9.80 -0.97 6.37
CA GLU A 69 10.21 0.39 6.09
C GLU A 69 9.60 1.43 7.04
N GLN A 70 8.32 1.27 7.40
CA GLN A 70 7.64 2.14 8.36
C GLN A 70 8.18 1.93 9.79
N ARG A 71 8.36 0.67 10.21
CA ARG A 71 8.92 0.34 11.54
C ARG A 71 10.33 0.90 11.71
N GLN A 72 11.19 0.77 10.69
CA GLN A 72 12.55 1.31 10.73
C GLN A 72 12.53 2.84 10.89
N LYS A 73 11.67 3.55 10.14
CA LYS A 73 11.53 5.01 10.28
C LYS A 73 11.04 5.43 11.66
N GLY A 74 10.10 4.67 12.25
CA GLY A 74 9.62 4.91 13.62
C GLY A 74 10.73 4.76 14.67
N GLN A 75 11.57 3.73 14.53
CA GLN A 75 12.73 3.50 15.40
C GLN A 75 13.77 4.62 15.28
N SER A 76 14.11 5.04 14.06
CA SER A 76 15.06 6.13 13.82
C SER A 76 14.59 7.46 14.41
N ARG A 77 13.27 7.72 14.40
CA ARG A 77 12.68 8.93 14.99
C ARG A 77 12.69 8.90 16.52
N ALA A 78 12.57 7.74 17.14
CA ALA A 78 12.66 7.59 18.60
C ALA A 78 14.10 7.70 19.14
N ALA A 79 15.11 7.49 18.28
CA ALA A 79 16.53 7.59 18.62
C ALA A 79 17.11 9.02 18.49
N THR A 80 16.32 10.00 18.05
CA THR A 80 16.70 11.42 17.91
C THR A 80 15.99 12.26 18.96
#